data_AF-A0A5N5E962-F1
#
_entry.id   AF-A0A5N5E962-F1
#
_cell.length_a   1.000
_cell.length_b   1.000
_cell.length_c   1.000
_cell.angle_alpha   90.00
_cell.angle_beta   90.00
_cell.angle_gamma   90.00
#
_symmetry.space_group_name_H-M   'P 1'
#
loop_
_entity.id
_entity.type
_entity.pdbx_description
1 polymer ?
#
loop_
_entity_poly.entity_id
_entity_poly.type
_entity_poly.pdbx_seq_one_letter_code
_entity_poly.pdbx_strand_id
1 'polypeptide(L)' 'MSKYEHEFVHMMDGVEKQLETIDNPRHQKILRNYRRHALLEVSGRYKEILSPDMTVEEPVYRLFEDGQSIVLDGMDAVT' A
#
# COMPACT_ATOMS: atom_id res chain seq x y z
N MET A 1 -0.41 -23.78 -15.97
CA MET A 1 -0.60 -22.45 -15.36
C MET A 1 -0.32 -21.41 -16.43
N SER A 2 -1.25 -20.49 -16.64
CA SER A 2 -1.09 -19.32 -17.50
C SER A 2 0.00 -18.39 -16.95
N LYS A 3 0.60 -17.55 -17.82
CA LYS A 3 1.51 -16.48 -17.40
C LYS A 3 0.87 -15.59 -16.32
N TYR A 4 -0.41 -15.24 -16.50
CA TYR A 4 -1.14 -14.39 -15.56
C TYR A 4 -1.34 -15.05 -14.20
N GLU A 5 -1.64 -16.35 -14.18
CA GLU A 5 -1.78 -17.09 -12.93
C GLU A 5 -0.46 -17.15 -12.17
N HIS A 6 0.66 -17.29 -12.88
CA HIS A 6 1.99 -17.28 -12.26
C HIS A 6 2.32 -15.92 -11.66
N GLU A 7 2.14 -14.84 -12.42
CA GLU A 7 2.37 -13.48 -11.92
C GLU A 7 1.49 -13.14 -10.72
N PHE A 8 0.22 -13.57 -10.75
CA PHE A 8 -0.72 -13.37 -9.65
C PHE A 8 -0.29 -14.08 -8.35
N VAL A 9 0.09 -15.36 -8.44
CA VAL A 9 0.49 -16.15 -7.25
C VAL A 9 1.81 -15.62 -6.66
N HIS A 10 2.73 -15.14 -7.49
CA HIS A 10 4.07 -14.71 -7.08
C HIS A 10 4.20 -13.20 -6.85
N MET A 11 3.12 -12.43 -6.93
CA MET A 11 3.18 -10.97 -6.89
C MET A 11 3.82 -10.40 -5.60
N MET A 12 3.76 -11.15 -4.49
CA MET A 12 4.29 -10.72 -3.18
C MET A 12 5.65 -11.33 -2.80
N ASP A 13 6.21 -12.25 -3.60
CA ASP A 13 7.44 -12.98 -3.26
C ASP A 13 8.61 -12.05 -2.97
N GLY A 14 8.71 -10.93 -3.70
CA GLY A 14 9.75 -9.92 -3.46
C GLY A 14 9.65 -9.28 -2.08
N VAL A 15 8.43 -9.01 -1.60
CA VAL A 15 8.18 -8.46 -0.27
C VAL A 15 8.51 -9.49 0.80
N GLU A 16 8.14 -10.76 0.58
CA GLU A 16 8.43 -11.86 1.50
C GLU A 16 9.93 -12.06 1.66
N LYS A 17 10.67 -12.14 0.56
CA LYS A 17 12.14 -12.22 0.56
C LYS A 17 12.79 -11.03 1.27
N GLN A 18 12.26 -9.82 1.09
CA GLN A 18 12.80 -8.65 1.77
C GLN A 18 12.52 -8.68 3.28
N LEU A 19 11.34 -9.15 3.70
CA LEU A 19 10.99 -9.31 5.11
C LEU A 19 11.89 -10.31 5.85
N GLU A 20 12.47 -11.29 5.17
CA GLU A 20 13.41 -12.26 5.76
C GLU A 20 14.76 -11.64 6.14
N THR A 21 15.15 -10.52 5.51
CA THR A 21 16.51 -9.97 5.60
C THR A 21 16.57 -8.56 6.21
N ILE A 22 15.42 -7.91 6.41
CA ILE A 22 15.37 -6.53 6.86
C ILE A 22 15.34 -6.41 8.38
N ASP A 23 16.35 -5.76 8.96
CA ASP A 23 16.50 -5.67 10.42
C ASP A 23 15.70 -4.52 11.05
N ASN A 24 15.45 -3.45 10.28
CA ASN A 24 14.81 -2.26 10.83
C ASN A 24 13.33 -2.55 11.16
N PRO A 25 12.90 -2.47 12.44
CA PRO A 25 11.53 -2.80 12.83
C PRO A 25 10.47 -1.90 12.16
N ARG A 26 10.80 -0.65 11.85
CA ARG A 26 9.90 0.27 11.14
C ARG A 26 9.71 -0.19 9.69
N HIS A 27 10.79 -0.59 9.02
CA HIS A 27 10.69 -1.06 7.64
C HIS A 27 9.91 -2.38 7.55
N GLN A 28 10.09 -3.28 8.52
CA GLN A 28 9.26 -4.50 8.62
C GLN A 28 7.77 -4.16 8.71
N LYS A 29 7.39 -3.18 9.55
CA LYS A 29 5.99 -2.73 9.67
C LYS A 29 5.46 -2.17 8.35
N ILE A 30 6.26 -1.35 7.65
CA ILE A 30 5.89 -0.79 6.33
C ILE A 30 5.62 -1.91 5.32
N LEU A 31 6.53 -2.88 5.19
CA LEU A 31 6.40 -3.99 4.24
C LEU A 31 5.21 -4.91 4.56
N ARG A 32 4.96 -5.18 5.85
CA ARG A 32 3.79 -5.95 6.28
C ARG A 32 2.49 -5.23 5.96
N ASN A 33 2.44 -3.91 6.20
CA ASN A 33 1.27 -3.10 5.86
C ASN A 33 1.03 -3.09 4.34
N TYR A 34 2.10 -2.90 3.56
CA TYR A 34 2.04 -2.95 2.08
C TYR A 34 1.52 -4.30 1.57
N ARG A 35 2.05 -5.43 2.06
CA ARG A 35 1.57 -6.78 1.71
C ARG A 35 0.09 -6.97 2.04
N ARG A 36 -0.34 -6.52 3.24
CA ARG A 36 -1.76 -6.59 3.66
C ARG A 36 -2.66 -5.79 2.71
N HIS A 37 -2.28 -4.55 2.40
CA HIS A 37 -3.04 -3.68 1.51
C HIS A 37 -3.17 -4.29 0.10
N ALA A 38 -2.06 -4.72 -0.49
CA ALA A 38 -2.07 -5.31 -1.83
C ALA A 38 -2.97 -6.56 -1.92
N LEU A 39 -2.93 -7.44 -0.92
CA LEU A 39 -3.78 -8.64 -0.88
C LEU A 39 -5.27 -8.31 -0.71
N LEU A 40 -5.62 -7.29 0.08
CA LEU A 40 -6.99 -6.81 0.18
C LEU A 40 -7.49 -6.25 -1.16
N GLU A 41 -6.64 -5.49 -1.86
CA GLU A 41 -6.97 -4.87 -3.15
C GLU A 41 -7.27 -5.91 -4.22
N VAL A 42 -6.36 -6.87 -4.43
CA VAL A 42 -6.55 -7.91 -5.46
C VAL A 42 -7.67 -8.90 -5.13
N SER A 43 -8.07 -8.99 -3.86
CA SER A 43 -9.24 -9.78 -3.44
C SER A 43 -10.56 -8.99 -3.50
N GLY A 44 -10.54 -7.74 -3.98
CA GLY A 44 -11.72 -6.88 -4.09
C GLY A 44 -12.26 -6.37 -2.76
N ARG A 45 -11.48 -6.47 -1.68
CA ARG A 45 -11.84 -6.10 -0.30
C ARG A 45 -11.53 -4.64 0.00
N TYR A 46 -12.08 -3.74 -0.82
CA TYR A 46 -11.76 -2.31 -0.77
C TYR A 46 -12.21 -1.63 0.52
N LYS A 47 -13.29 -2.10 1.16
CA LYS A 47 -13.78 -1.51 2.41
C LYS A 47 -12.77 -1.67 3.54
N GLU A 48 -12.09 -2.81 3.58
CA GLU A 48 -11.06 -3.10 4.58
C GLU A 48 -9.74 -2.37 4.33
N ILE A 49 -9.52 -1.83 3.13
CA ILE A 49 -8.37 -0.99 2.84
C ILE A 49 -8.56 0.42 3.42
N LEU A 50 -9.81 0.86 3.51
CA LEU A 50 -10.19 2.19 4.00
C LEU A 50 -10.65 2.16 5.48
N SER A 51 -10.38 1.06 6.19
CA SER A 51 -10.71 0.98 7.61
C SER A 51 -9.81 1.90 8.45
N PRO A 52 -10.27 2.36 9.63
CA PRO A 52 -9.47 3.25 10.48
C PRO A 52 -8.11 2.68 10.91
N ASP A 53 -7.92 1.35 10.93
CA ASP A 53 -6.63 0.70 11.21
C ASP A 53 -5.68 0.65 10.01
N MET A 54 -6.17 0.98 8.82
CA MET A 54 -5.43 1.00 7.55
C MET A 54 -5.23 2.42 6.99
N THR A 55 -5.81 3.43 7.64
CA THR A 55 -5.69 4.85 7.28
C THR A 55 -5.09 5.67 8.43
N VAL A 56 -4.74 6.92 8.14
CA VAL A 56 -4.36 7.91 9.16
C VAL A 56 -5.49 8.93 9.30
N GLU A 57 -5.67 9.46 10.50
CA GLU A 57 -6.73 10.44 10.80
C GLU A 57 -6.55 11.74 10.00
N GLU A 58 -5.30 12.22 9.92
CA GLU A 58 -4.92 13.44 9.21
C GLU A 58 -3.95 13.09 8.05
N PRO A 59 -4.46 12.75 6.86
CA PRO A 59 -3.62 12.39 5.73
C PRO A 59 -3.01 13.62 5.06
N VAL A 60 -1.78 13.48 4.57
CA VAL A 60 -1.11 14.47 3.73
C VAL A 60 -0.82 13.85 2.37
N TYR A 61 -1.50 14.33 1.33
CA TYR A 61 -1.30 13.87 -0.04
C TYR A 61 -0.33 14.80 -0.77
N ARG A 62 0.68 14.22 -1.42
CA ARG A 62 1.63 14.93 -2.27
C ARG A 62 1.39 14.50 -3.71
N LEU A 63 0.69 15.34 -4.46
CA LEU A 63 0.35 15.10 -5.85
C LEU A 63 1.34 15.84 -6.76
N PHE A 64 1.64 15.23 -7.90
CA PHE A 64 2.42 15.86 -8.96
C PHE A 64 1.57 15.83 -10.23
N GLU A 65 1.08 17.00 -10.63
CA GLU A 65 0.24 17.19 -11.81
C GLU A 65 0.74 18.40 -12.60
N ASP A 66 0.79 18.29 -13.93
CA ASP A 66 1.21 19.35 -14.85
C ASP A 66 2.54 20.04 -14.49
N GLY A 67 3.49 19.27 -13.94
CA GLY A 67 4.80 19.77 -13.53
C GLY A 67 4.79 20.60 -12.24
N GLN A 68 3.65 20.66 -11.54
CA GLN A 68 3.50 21.30 -10.24
C GLN A 68 3.36 20.26 -9.14
N SER A 69 3.86 20.59 -7.95
CA SER A 69 3.62 19.80 -6.74
C SER A 69 2.50 20.45 -5.94
N ILE A 70 1.46 19.67 -5.67
CA ILE A 70 0.32 20.08 -4.85
C ILE A 70 0.37 19.27 -3.56
N VAL A 71 0.25 19.95 -2.43
CA VAL A 71 0.13 19.32 -1.12
C VAL A 71 -1.29 19.56 -0.63
N LEU A 72 -2.01 18.47 -0.39
CA LEU A 72 -3.35 18.47 0.19
C LEU A 72 -3.23 17.93 1.62
N ASP A 73 -3.69 18.71 2.59
CA ASP A 73 -3.55 18.42 4.02
C ASP A 73 -4.94 18.21 4.64
N GLY A 74 -5.16 17.04 5.23
CA GLY A 74 -6.43 16.61 5.78
C GLY A 74 -7.40 16.04 4.74
N MET A 75 -8.45 15.36 5.24
CA MET A 75 -9.51 14.78 4.41
C MET A 75 -10.35 15.85 3.69
N ASP A 76 -10.57 17.00 4.32
CA ASP A 76 -11.34 18.10 3.74
C ASP A 76 -10.71 18.66 2.46
N ALA A 77 -9.40 18.47 2.26
CA ALA A 77 -8.69 18.91 1.07
C ALA A 77 -8.91 18.02 -0.17
N VAL A 78 -9.57 16.86 -0.02
CA VAL A 78 -9.81 15.86 -1.08
C VAL A 78 -11.30 15.49 -1.24
N THR A 79 -12.21 16.29 -0.71
CA THR A 79 -13.67 16.02 -0.71
C THR A 79 -14.41 16.77 -1.81
#